data_AF-A0A366IIM8-F1
#
_entry.id   AF-A0A366IIM8-F1
#
_cell.length_a   1.000
_cell.length_b   1.000
_cell.length_c   1.000
_cell.angle_alpha   90.00
_cell.angle_beta   90.00
_cell.angle_gamma   90.00
#
_symmetry.space_group_name_H-M   'P 1'
#
loop_
_entity.id
_entity.type
_entity.pdbx_description
1 polymer ?
#
loop_
_entity_poly.entity_id
_entity_poly.type
_entity_poly.pdbx_seq_one_letter_code
_entity_poly.pdbx_strand_id
1 'polypeptide(L)'
;MTGAAGFDRVVEAMATLRRRCPWSSAQDHESLEKFAREETEELIEALEDYRAEPTARHRDAVIEELGDVFYQVLFHSALLDESGDSVDGGTNDSAAGGTPYGRTLQLIVDRLEEKLVRRHPFAFGEGADDSTMAPLAAVEAEYSRIKSLEKQRKDAAG
;
A
#
# COMPACT_ATOMS: atom_id res chain seq x y z
N MET A 1 -18.46 -7.33 -9.52
CA MET A 1 -18.20 -5.90 -9.81
C MET A 1 -18.53 -5.06 -8.57
N THR A 2 -17.74 -5.19 -7.49
CA THR A 2 -17.97 -4.50 -6.21
C THR A 2 -16.67 -3.98 -5.54
N GLY A 3 -15.51 -4.13 -6.21
CA GLY A 3 -14.20 -3.73 -5.65
C GLY A 3 -13.95 -2.22 -5.62
N ALA A 4 -14.40 -1.48 -6.65
CA ALA A 4 -14.20 -0.02 -6.72
C ALA A 4 -14.90 0.72 -5.57
N ALA A 5 -16.13 0.33 -5.25
CA ALA A 5 -16.95 1.00 -4.24
C ALA A 5 -16.40 0.94 -2.80
N GLY A 6 -15.46 0.02 -2.50
CA GLY A 6 -14.84 -0.08 -1.17
C GLY A 6 -13.76 0.96 -0.95
N PHE A 7 -12.81 1.05 -1.89
CA PHE A 7 -11.71 2.02 -1.85
C PHE A 7 -12.21 3.46 -1.97
N ASP A 8 -13.21 3.71 -2.81
CA ASP A 8 -13.78 5.05 -2.97
C ASP A 8 -14.35 5.59 -1.65
N ARG A 9 -14.99 4.73 -0.85
CA ARG A 9 -15.55 5.14 0.45
C ARG A 9 -14.49 5.51 1.47
N VAL A 10 -13.38 4.75 1.54
CA VAL A 10 -12.32 5.05 2.51
C VAL A 10 -11.54 6.30 2.10
N VAL A 11 -11.32 6.50 0.80
CA VAL A 11 -10.75 7.74 0.26
C VAL A 11 -11.63 8.93 0.60
N GLU A 12 -12.95 8.84 0.41
CA GLU A 12 -13.88 9.93 0.75
C GLU A 12 -13.96 10.17 2.27
N ALA A 13 -13.85 9.12 3.09
CA ALA A 13 -13.78 9.26 4.54
C ALA A 13 -12.51 10.01 4.96
N MET A 14 -11.34 9.64 4.42
CA MET A 14 -10.09 10.35 4.65
C MET A 14 -10.17 11.80 4.16
N ALA A 15 -10.70 12.04 2.97
CA ALA A 15 -10.94 13.37 2.43
C ALA A 15 -11.83 14.21 3.37
N THR A 16 -12.85 13.59 3.95
CA THR A 16 -13.73 14.24 4.94
C THR A 16 -12.99 14.56 6.23
N LEU A 17 -12.14 13.67 6.74
CA LEU A 17 -11.30 13.93 7.91
C LEU A 17 -10.34 15.09 7.65
N ARG A 18 -9.62 15.07 6.52
CA ARG A 18 -8.71 16.15 6.13
C ARG A 18 -9.39 17.51 6.01
N ARG A 19 -10.67 17.55 5.62
CA ARG A 19 -11.47 18.79 5.54
C ARG A 19 -12.14 19.23 6.84
N ARG A 20 -12.50 18.29 7.73
CA ARG A 20 -13.44 18.56 8.85
C ARG A 20 -12.90 18.23 10.24
N CYS A 21 -11.78 17.53 10.35
CA CYS A 21 -11.15 17.17 11.62
C CYS A 21 -9.91 18.03 11.87
N PRO A 22 -9.91 18.96 12.86
CA PRO A 22 -8.78 19.86 13.10
C PRO A 22 -7.45 19.13 13.37
N TRP A 23 -7.51 17.99 14.07
CA TRP A 23 -6.31 17.18 14.29
C TRP A 23 -5.78 16.62 12.97
N SER A 24 -6.66 16.01 12.16
CA SER A 24 -6.27 15.46 10.87
C SER A 24 -5.69 16.54 9.98
N SER A 25 -6.38 17.67 9.77
CA SER A 25 -5.91 18.78 8.92
C SER A 25 -4.55 19.37 9.35
N ALA A 26 -4.20 19.30 10.63
CA ALA A 26 -2.94 19.81 11.16
C ALA A 26 -1.75 18.84 10.96
N GLN A 27 -1.99 17.59 10.56
CA GLN A 27 -0.92 16.62 10.31
C GLN A 27 -0.22 16.86 8.96
N ASP A 28 1.05 16.49 8.93
CA ASP A 28 1.94 16.41 7.77
C ASP A 28 2.73 15.09 7.81
N HIS A 29 3.66 14.87 6.87
CA HIS A 29 4.42 13.63 6.82
C HIS A 29 5.27 13.40 8.07
N GLU A 30 5.92 14.44 8.60
CA GLU A 30 6.84 14.34 9.74
C GLU A 30 6.10 14.01 11.04
N SER A 31 5.01 14.72 11.31
CA SER A 31 4.16 14.49 12.50
C SER A 31 3.53 13.10 12.52
N LEU A 32 3.34 12.48 11.36
CA LEU A 32 2.79 11.13 11.23
C LEU A 32 3.81 10.00 11.38
N GLU A 33 5.11 10.27 11.27
CA GLU A 33 6.16 9.23 11.35
C GLU A 33 6.10 8.44 12.66
N LYS A 34 5.77 9.11 13.76
CA LYS A 34 5.63 8.47 15.07
C LYS A 34 4.51 7.42 15.04
N PHE A 35 3.32 7.80 14.57
CA PHE A 35 2.17 6.90 14.53
C PHE A 35 2.44 5.72 13.60
N ALA A 36 3.02 5.95 12.41
CA ALA A 36 3.39 4.86 11.50
C ALA A 36 4.32 3.81 12.12
N ARG A 37 5.21 4.20 13.04
CA ARG A 37 6.05 3.26 13.81
C ARG A 37 5.22 2.51 14.84
N GLU A 38 4.43 3.23 15.63
CA GLU A 38 3.56 2.66 16.67
C GLU A 38 2.60 1.62 16.06
N GLU A 39 1.84 1.94 15.01
CA GLU A 39 0.90 0.98 14.39
C GLU A 39 1.62 -0.27 13.83
N THR A 40 2.87 -0.11 13.37
CA THR A 40 3.66 -1.26 12.88
C THR A 40 4.13 -2.14 14.04
N GLU A 41 4.48 -1.54 15.18
CA GLU A 41 4.85 -2.26 16.40
C GLU A 41 3.62 -2.99 16.97
N GLU A 42 2.46 -2.33 17.04
CA GLU A 42 1.19 -2.94 17.48
C GLU A 42 0.78 -4.11 16.57
N LEU A 43 0.94 -3.98 15.25
CA LEU A 43 0.74 -5.11 14.31
C LEU A 43 1.67 -6.30 14.61
N ILE A 44 2.93 -6.04 14.95
CA ILE A 44 3.89 -7.10 15.29
C ILE A 44 3.43 -7.81 16.56
N GLU A 45 3.04 -7.07 17.60
CA GLU A 45 2.53 -7.63 18.85
C GLU A 45 1.26 -8.48 18.62
N ALA A 46 0.29 -7.98 17.84
CA ALA A 46 -0.92 -8.73 17.51
C ALA A 46 -0.63 -10.03 16.76
N LEU A 47 0.37 -10.04 15.87
CA LEU A 47 0.82 -11.24 15.15
C LEU A 47 1.53 -12.25 16.08
N GLU A 48 2.25 -11.77 17.09
CA GLU A 48 2.88 -12.61 18.11
C GLU A 48 1.81 -13.31 18.97
N ASP A 49 0.82 -12.55 19.44
CA ASP A 49 -0.31 -13.08 20.21
C ASP A 49 -1.13 -14.08 19.40
N TYR A 50 -1.44 -13.78 18.13
CA TYR A 50 -2.15 -14.72 17.26
C TYR A 50 -1.38 -16.02 17.03
N ARG A 51 -0.05 -15.95 16.93
CA ARG A 51 0.80 -17.14 16.79
C ARG A 51 0.82 -17.98 18.07
N ALA A 52 0.87 -17.32 19.22
CA ALA A 52 0.83 -17.99 20.52
C ALA A 52 -0.54 -18.65 20.77
N GLU A 53 -1.63 -17.98 20.39
CA GLU A 53 -3.00 -18.47 20.57
C GLU A 53 -3.93 -18.01 19.43
N PRO A 54 -4.20 -18.81 18.40
CA PRO A 54 -4.98 -18.38 17.23
C PRO A 54 -6.50 -18.42 17.49
N THR A 55 -6.98 -17.54 18.35
CA THR A 55 -8.42 -17.36 18.64
C THR A 55 -9.08 -16.38 17.66
N ALA A 56 -10.41 -16.38 17.62
CA ALA A 56 -11.16 -15.36 16.86
C ALA A 56 -10.81 -13.93 17.31
N ARG A 57 -10.62 -13.72 18.62
CA ARG A 57 -10.22 -12.42 19.18
C ARG A 57 -8.84 -11.99 18.68
N HIS A 58 -7.83 -12.86 18.72
CA HIS A 58 -6.49 -12.51 18.26
C HIS A 58 -6.46 -12.30 16.74
N ARG A 59 -7.27 -13.05 15.99
CA ARG A 59 -7.46 -12.80 14.56
C ARG A 59 -8.05 -11.42 14.30
N ASP A 60 -9.05 -11.01 15.08
CA ASP A 60 -9.70 -9.71 14.92
C ASP A 60 -8.73 -8.56 15.26
N ALA A 61 -7.91 -8.71 16.31
CA ALA A 61 -6.84 -7.76 16.63
C ALA A 61 -5.85 -7.60 15.46
N VAL A 62 -5.37 -8.69 14.85
CA VAL A 62 -4.50 -8.60 13.66
C VAL A 62 -5.16 -7.82 12.50
N ILE A 63 -6.47 -7.96 12.32
CA ILE A 63 -7.20 -7.24 11.26
C ILE A 63 -7.30 -5.74 11.57
N GLU A 64 -7.49 -5.38 12.85
CA GLU A 64 -7.50 -4.00 13.34
C GLU A 64 -6.16 -3.33 13.02
N GLU A 65 -5.06 -3.92 13.46
CA GLU A 65 -3.72 -3.35 13.26
C GLU A 65 -3.29 -3.29 11.78
N LEU A 66 -3.68 -4.29 10.97
CA LEU A 66 -3.50 -4.21 9.51
C LEU A 66 -4.26 -3.03 8.91
N GLY A 67 -5.43 -2.71 9.47
CA GLY A 67 -6.23 -1.55 9.12
C GLY A 67 -5.52 -0.24 9.49
N ASP A 68 -4.89 -0.16 10.66
CA ASP A 68 -4.21 1.04 11.14
C ASP A 68 -2.91 1.32 10.37
N VAL A 69 -2.13 0.28 10.05
CA VAL A 69 -1.01 0.42 9.10
C VAL A 69 -1.49 0.89 7.73
N PHE A 70 -2.62 0.38 7.24
CA PHE A 70 -3.20 0.85 5.97
C PHE A 70 -3.73 2.29 6.08
N TYR A 71 -4.27 2.70 7.23
CA TYR A 71 -4.69 4.07 7.50
C TYR A 71 -3.51 5.06 7.36
N GLN A 72 -2.32 4.70 7.83
CA GLN A 72 -1.12 5.52 7.63
C GLN A 72 -0.76 5.66 6.14
N VAL A 73 -0.87 4.58 5.35
CA VAL A 73 -0.68 4.65 3.88
C VAL A 73 -1.69 5.59 3.24
N LEU A 74 -2.96 5.51 3.63
CA LEU A 74 -4.02 6.40 3.14
C LEU A 74 -3.76 7.86 3.50
N PHE A 75 -3.31 8.13 4.73
CA PHE A 75 -3.07 9.47 5.22
C PHE A 75 -1.92 10.13 4.46
N HIS A 76 -0.78 9.45 4.33
CA HIS A 76 0.33 9.96 3.54
C HIS A 76 -0.02 10.12 2.06
N SER A 77 -0.84 9.24 1.50
CA SER A 77 -1.35 9.39 0.12
C SER A 77 -2.19 10.66 -0.02
N ALA A 78 -3.04 10.95 0.95
CA ALA A 78 -3.87 12.14 0.96
C ALA A 78 -3.04 13.43 1.04
N LEU A 79 -1.98 13.45 1.85
CA LEU A 79 -1.05 14.59 1.93
C LEU A 79 -0.31 14.84 0.60
N LEU A 80 0.09 13.79 -0.10
CA LEU A 80 0.73 13.89 -1.42
C LEU A 80 -0.24 14.39 -2.50
N ASP A 81 -1.51 13.98 -2.43
CA ASP A 81 -2.52 14.52 -3.34
C ASP A 81 -2.78 16.02 -3.08
N GLU A 82 -2.71 16.47 -1.82
CA GLU A 82 -2.83 17.88 -1.43
C GLU A 82 -1.62 18.73 -1.87
N SER A 83 -0.40 18.17 -1.88
CA SER A 83 0.81 18.93 -2.25
C SER A 83 0.90 19.25 -3.75
N GLY A 84 0.09 18.59 -4.57
CA GLY A 84 0.04 18.83 -6.03
C GLY A 84 1.30 18.40 -6.78
N ASP A 85 2.21 17.66 -6.14
CA ASP A 85 3.41 17.12 -6.76
C ASP A 85 3.01 16.05 -7.78
N SER A 86 2.90 16.50 -9.02
CA SER A 86 2.57 15.65 -10.16
C SER A 86 3.75 14.73 -10.44
N VAL A 87 3.76 13.54 -9.82
CA VAL A 87 4.80 12.51 -10.05
C VAL A 87 4.90 12.13 -11.54
N ASP A 88 3.82 12.35 -12.31
CA ASP A 88 3.73 11.97 -13.73
C ASP A 88 3.40 13.15 -14.67
N GLY A 89 3.59 14.42 -14.26
CA GLY A 89 3.40 15.59 -15.13
C GLY A 89 1.96 15.86 -15.63
N GLY A 90 0.98 15.06 -15.21
CA GLY A 90 -0.43 15.27 -15.52
C GLY A 90 -1.03 16.37 -14.65
N THR A 91 -1.58 17.40 -15.28
CA THR A 91 -2.24 18.54 -14.62
C THR A 91 -3.28 18.07 -13.60
N ASN A 92 -3.35 18.77 -12.46
CA ASN A 92 -4.50 18.73 -11.57
C ASN A 92 -5.72 19.25 -12.35
N ASP A 93 -6.35 18.40 -13.15
CA ASP A 93 -7.60 18.74 -13.82
C ASP A 93 -8.74 18.68 -12.82
N SER A 94 -8.64 19.58 -11.84
CA SER A 94 -9.70 20.01 -10.94
C SER A 94 -10.91 20.57 -11.70
N ALA A 95 -10.82 20.77 -13.04
CA ALA A 95 -11.96 21.12 -13.87
C ALA A 95 -12.94 19.96 -14.08
N ALA A 96 -12.56 18.72 -13.73
CA ALA A 96 -13.46 17.56 -13.75
C ALA A 96 -14.17 17.31 -12.41
N GLY A 97 -14.26 18.28 -11.49
CA GLY A 97 -15.10 18.20 -10.29
C GLY A 97 -14.84 17.00 -9.35
N GLY A 98 -13.70 16.34 -9.49
CA GLY A 98 -13.32 15.16 -8.70
C GLY A 98 -12.74 15.53 -7.34
N THR A 99 -12.92 14.64 -6.37
CA THR A 99 -12.32 14.73 -5.04
C THR A 99 -10.79 14.82 -5.17
N PRO A 100 -10.09 15.76 -4.48
CA PRO A 100 -8.64 15.94 -4.60
C PRO A 100 -7.83 14.83 -3.91
N TYR A 101 -8.41 13.65 -3.70
CA TYR A 101 -7.83 12.53 -2.96
C TYR A 101 -8.01 11.23 -3.74
N GLY A 102 -7.09 10.30 -3.55
CA GLY A 102 -7.14 8.93 -4.10
C GLY A 102 -6.20 8.71 -5.29
N ARG A 103 -5.64 9.76 -5.89
CA ARG A 103 -4.71 9.63 -7.03
C ARG A 103 -3.43 8.93 -6.61
N THR A 104 -2.81 9.38 -5.53
CA THR A 104 -1.57 8.78 -5.01
C THR A 104 -1.80 7.35 -4.55
N LEU A 105 -2.94 7.06 -3.91
CA LEU A 105 -3.28 5.70 -3.53
C LEU A 105 -3.40 4.79 -4.75
N GLN A 106 -4.07 5.24 -5.83
CA GLN A 106 -4.17 4.49 -7.07
C GLN A 106 -2.78 4.22 -7.66
N LEU A 107 -1.90 5.22 -7.70
CA LEU A 107 -0.51 5.04 -8.14
C LEU A 107 0.26 4.04 -7.29
N ILE A 108 0.04 4.00 -5.97
CA ILE A 108 0.65 3.01 -5.08
C ILE A 108 0.16 1.61 -5.44
N VAL A 109 -1.15 1.44 -5.65
CA VAL A 109 -1.76 0.16 -6.04
C VAL A 109 -1.21 -0.31 -7.38
N ASP A 110 -1.20 0.54 -8.40
CA ASP A 110 -0.71 0.21 -9.75
C ASP A 110 0.76 -0.20 -9.70
N ARG A 111 1.60 0.59 -9.01
CA ARG A 111 3.04 0.28 -8.87
C ARG A 111 3.29 -0.98 -8.05
N LEU A 112 2.42 -1.30 -7.09
CA LEU A 112 2.51 -2.54 -6.32
C LEU A 112 2.11 -3.72 -7.20
N GLU A 113 1.01 -3.65 -7.95
CA GLU A 113 0.56 -4.68 -8.88
C GLU A 113 1.65 -5.00 -9.92
N GLU A 114 2.16 -3.97 -10.61
CA GLU A 114 3.26 -4.13 -11.57
C GLU A 114 4.46 -4.84 -10.94
N LYS A 115 4.80 -4.47 -9.70
CA LYS A 115 5.91 -5.09 -8.96
C LYS A 115 5.62 -6.55 -8.60
N LEU A 116 4.39 -6.87 -8.19
CA LEU A 116 3.98 -8.23 -7.86
C LEU A 116 4.01 -9.12 -9.10
N VAL A 117 3.42 -8.69 -10.21
CA VAL A 117 3.43 -9.44 -11.47
C VAL A 117 4.86 -9.67 -11.95
N ARG A 118 5.66 -8.59 -12.03
CA ARG A 118 7.00 -8.64 -12.61
C ARG A 118 8.01 -9.42 -11.78
N ARG A 119 7.86 -9.50 -10.45
CA ARG A 119 8.79 -10.24 -9.56
C ARG A 119 8.40 -11.71 -9.36
N HIS A 120 7.26 -12.16 -9.87
CA HIS A 120 6.78 -13.54 -9.68
C HIS A 120 6.44 -14.20 -11.02
N PRO A 121 7.42 -14.40 -11.93
CA PRO A 121 7.18 -14.98 -13.25
C PRO A 121 6.63 -16.41 -13.20
N PHE A 122 6.94 -17.18 -12.15
CA PHE A 122 6.34 -18.51 -11.98
C PHE A 122 4.83 -18.48 -11.67
N ALA A 123 4.32 -17.35 -11.16
CA ALA A 123 2.90 -17.17 -10.85
C ALA A 123 2.13 -16.43 -11.95
N PHE A 124 2.79 -15.55 -12.72
CA PHE A 124 2.13 -14.68 -13.71
C PHE A 124 2.69 -14.79 -15.14
N GLY A 125 3.74 -15.58 -15.37
CA GLY A 125 4.39 -15.75 -16.66
C GLY A 125 3.72 -16.80 -17.55
N GLU A 126 4.22 -16.92 -18.78
CA GLU A 126 3.77 -17.97 -19.70
C GLU A 126 4.02 -19.36 -19.13
N GLY A 127 2.98 -20.18 -19.09
CA GLY A 127 3.02 -21.53 -18.52
C GLY A 127 2.79 -21.58 -17.01
N ALA A 128 2.47 -20.45 -16.35
CA ALA A 128 1.92 -20.48 -15.00
C ALA A 128 0.59 -21.25 -14.99
N ASP A 129 0.45 -22.15 -14.02
CA ASP A 129 -0.69 -23.04 -13.88
C ASP A 129 -1.05 -23.16 -12.40
N ASP A 130 -2.33 -22.97 -12.08
CA ASP A 130 -2.88 -23.09 -10.73
C ASP A 130 -2.74 -24.52 -10.17
N SER A 131 -2.52 -25.52 -11.04
CA SER A 131 -2.40 -26.92 -10.63
C SER A 131 -1.02 -27.30 -10.08
N THR A 132 0.03 -26.54 -10.39
CA THR A 132 1.42 -26.93 -10.09
C THR A 132 2.25 -25.75 -9.63
N MET A 133 2.69 -25.77 -8.37
CA MET A 133 3.62 -24.78 -7.84
C MET A 133 5.06 -25.10 -8.26
N ALA A 134 5.79 -24.06 -8.69
CA ALA A 134 7.23 -24.17 -8.93
C ALA A 134 7.99 -24.51 -7.63
N PRO A 135 9.11 -25.25 -7.70
CA PRO A 135 9.92 -25.54 -6.51
C PRO A 135 10.43 -24.25 -5.84
N LEU A 136 10.39 -24.20 -4.51
CA LEU A 136 10.77 -23.01 -3.73
C LEU A 136 12.17 -22.48 -4.11
N ALA A 137 13.15 -23.37 -4.24
CA ALA A 137 14.51 -22.97 -4.61
C ALA A 137 14.60 -22.29 -5.99
N ALA A 138 13.75 -22.70 -6.95
CA ALA A 138 13.69 -22.05 -8.26
C ALA A 138 13.05 -20.66 -8.16
N VAL A 139 11.99 -20.53 -7.36
CA VAL A 139 11.33 -19.25 -7.07
C VAL A 139 12.29 -18.25 -6.41
N GLU A 140 13.02 -18.68 -5.38
CA GLU A 140 13.99 -17.85 -4.65
C GLU A 140 15.16 -17.40 -5.54
N ALA A 141 15.69 -18.30 -6.36
CA ALA A 141 16.77 -17.99 -7.30
C ALA A 141 16.33 -16.93 -8.31
N GLU A 142 15.15 -17.09 -8.91
CA GLU A 142 14.63 -16.16 -9.91
C GLU A 142 14.26 -14.80 -9.30
N TYR A 143 13.61 -14.79 -8.14
CA TYR A 143 13.30 -13.56 -7.41
C TYR A 143 14.57 -12.76 -7.07
N SER A 144 15.61 -13.44 -6.60
CA SER A 144 16.92 -12.83 -6.27
C SER A 144 17.60 -12.26 -7.52
N ARG A 145 17.51 -12.96 -8.65
CA ARG A 145 18.03 -12.51 -9.95
C ARG A 145 17.33 -11.22 -10.40
N ILE A 146 15.99 -11.19 -10.36
CA ILE A 146 15.20 -10.00 -10.73
C ILE A 146 15.54 -8.81 -9.83
N LYS A 147 15.59 -9.00 -8.51
CA LYS A 147 15.98 -7.93 -7.58
C LYS A 147 17.36 -7.37 -7.84
N SER A 148 18.32 -8.23 -8.18
CA SER A 148 19.70 -7.80 -8.50
C SER A 148 19.74 -6.93 -9.76
N LEU A 149 18.99 -7.29 -10.81
CA LEU A 149 18.89 -6.50 -12.04
C LEU A 149 18.20 -5.14 -11.80
N GLU A 150 17.14 -5.10 -10.99
CA GLU A 150 16.49 -3.85 -10.63
C GLU A 150 17.45 -2.90 -9.89
N LYS A 151 18.25 -3.43 -8.96
CA LYS A 151 19.24 -2.64 -8.23
C LYS A 151 20.26 -2.04 -9.19
N GLN A 152 20.82 -2.85 -10.09
CA GLN A 152 21.77 -2.37 -11.11
C GLN A 152 21.16 -1.27 -12.02
N ARG A 153 19.90 -1.40 -12.41
CA ARG A 153 19.20 -0.37 -13.22
C ARG A 153 19.00 0.94 -12.45
N LYS A 154 18.72 0.86 -11.14
CA LYS A 154 18.61 2.05 -10.28
C LYS A 154 19.95 2.72 -10.08
N ASP A 155 20.99 1.94 -9.79
CA ASP A 155 22.35 2.45 -9.60
C ASP A 155 22.91 3.10 -10.89
N ALA A 156 22.47 2.66 -12.07
CA ALA A 156 22.84 3.26 -13.36
C ALA A 156 21.99 4.49 -13.76
N ALA A 157 20.88 4.75 -13.08
CA ALA A 157 19.95 5.84 -13.38
C ALA A 157 19.99 7.01 -12.38
N GLY A 158 20.69 6.83 -11.25
CA GLY A 158 21.01 7.88 -10.27
C GLY A 158 22.38 8.47 -10.51
#